data_AF-A0A6P1I802-F1
#
_entry.id   AF-A0A6P1I802-F1
#
_cell.length_a   1.000
_cell.length_b   1.000
_cell.length_c   1.000
_cell.angle_alpha   90.00
_cell.angle_beta   90.00
_cell.angle_gamma   90.00
#
_symmetry.space_group_name_H-M   'P 1'
#
loop_
_entity.id
_entity.type
_entity.pdbx_description
1 polymer ?
#
loop_
_entity_poly.entity_id
_entity_poly.type
_entity_poly.pdbx_seq_one_letter_code
_entity_poly.pdbx_strand_id
1 'polypeptide(L)' 'MFARTLGRVESAFGAVPAMFATVANSPAALASRWGSFGALGGGTLGAPLIDQIAVAVADANRCD' A
#
# COMPACT_ATOMS: atom_id res chain seq x y z
N MET A 1 -16.09 7.79 -6.14
CA MET A 1 -15.48 6.90 -5.12
C MET A 1 -13.98 6.72 -5.34
N PHE A 2 -13.56 6.38 -6.56
CA PHE A 2 -12.17 6.19 -6.96
C PHE A 2 -11.22 7.38 -6.68
N ALA A 3 -11.54 8.59 -7.16
CA ALA A 3 -10.74 9.80 -6.95
C ALA A 3 -10.53 10.15 -5.46
N ARG A 4 -11.51 9.80 -4.61
CA ARG A 4 -11.42 10.00 -3.15
C ARG A 4 -10.40 9.07 -2.49
N THR A 5 -10.15 7.89 -3.04
CA THR A 5 -9.16 6.96 -2.48
C THR A 5 -7.75 7.41 -2.83
N LEU A 6 -7.49 7.81 -4.09
CA LEU A 6 -6.18 8.36 -4.47
C LEU A 6 -5.83 9.63 -3.70
N GLY A 7 -6.81 10.52 -3.43
CA GLY A 7 -6.56 11.69 -2.57
C GLY A 7 -6.17 11.33 -1.13
N ARG A 8 -6.66 10.20 -0.59
CA ARG A 8 -6.19 9.71 0.73
C ARG A 8 -4.79 9.14 0.68
N VAL A 9 -4.47 8.41 -0.39
CA VAL A 9 -3.12 7.88 -0.65
C VAL A 9 -2.15 9.06 -0.72
N GLU A 10 -2.45 10.06 -1.54
CA GLU A 10 -1.64 11.27 -1.69
C GLU A 10 -1.45 12.02 -0.36
N SER A 11 -2.53 12.17 0.43
CA SER A 11 -2.41 12.79 1.75
C SER A 11 -1.54 12.00 2.74
N ALA A 12 -1.47 10.67 2.61
CA ALA A 12 -0.68 9.82 3.50
C ALA A 12 0.81 9.78 3.13
N PHE A 13 1.13 9.86 1.83
CA PHE A 13 2.49 9.72 1.32
C PHE A 13 3.11 11.02 0.78
N GLY A 14 2.33 12.09 0.64
CA GLY A 14 2.73 13.33 -0.04
C GLY A 14 2.76 13.23 -1.57
N ALA A 15 2.48 12.05 -2.12
CA ALA A 15 2.38 11.76 -3.55
C ALA A 15 1.53 10.49 -3.74
N VAL A 16 1.18 10.14 -4.97
CA VAL A 16 0.61 8.82 -5.29
C VAL A 16 1.74 7.87 -5.72
N PRO A 17 2.16 6.89 -4.90
CA PRO A 17 3.19 5.93 -5.30
C PRO A 17 2.76 5.12 -6.53
N ALA A 18 3.73 4.72 -7.35
CA ALA A 18 3.48 3.98 -8.59
C ALA A 18 2.61 2.74 -8.37
N MET A 19 2.81 2.02 -7.25
CA MET A 19 1.97 0.87 -6.90
C MET A 19 0.47 1.21 -6.84
N PHE A 20 0.11 2.31 -6.16
CA PHE A 20 -1.28 2.73 -6.03
C PHE A 20 -1.84 3.27 -7.34
N ALA A 21 -1.02 3.97 -8.14
CA ALA A 21 -1.39 4.43 -9.48
C ALA A 21 -1.68 3.25 -10.43
N THR A 22 -0.86 2.20 -10.41
CA THR A 22 -1.02 1.02 -11.26
C THR A 22 -2.28 0.22 -10.92
N VAL A 23 -2.54 -0.05 -9.64
CA VAL A 23 -3.76 -0.78 -9.24
C VAL A 23 -5.02 0.06 -9.43
N ALA A 24 -4.88 1.37 -9.62
CA ALA A 24 -5.97 2.30 -9.88
C ALA A 24 -6.71 2.00 -11.20
N ASN A 25 -6.16 1.21 -12.12
CA ASN A 25 -6.90 0.75 -13.29
C ASN A 25 -8.19 -0.03 -12.94
N SER A 26 -8.33 -0.52 -11.69
CA SER A 26 -9.55 -1.11 -11.17
C SER A 26 -9.97 -0.44 -9.84
N PRO A 27 -11.16 0.18 -9.75
CA PRO A 27 -11.61 0.80 -8.50
C PRO A 27 -11.74 -0.17 -7.34
N ALA A 28 -12.15 -1.42 -7.60
CA ALA A 28 -12.25 -2.45 -6.59
C ALA A 28 -10.85 -2.88 -6.09
N ALA A 29 -9.88 -3.01 -7.00
CA ALA A 29 -8.50 -3.34 -6.64
C ALA A 29 -7.85 -2.22 -5.81
N LEU A 30 -8.05 -0.95 -6.20
CA LEU A 30 -7.55 0.18 -5.42
C LEU A 30 -8.16 0.21 -4.02
N ALA A 31 -9.47 0.01 -3.90
CA ALA A 31 -10.14 -0.03 -2.60
C ALA A 31 -9.61 -1.17 -1.72
N SER A 32 -9.43 -2.36 -2.30
CA SER A 32 -8.84 -3.51 -1.62
C SER A 32 -7.41 -3.23 -1.17
N ARG A 33 -6.54 -2.77 -2.09
CA ARG A 33 -5.13 -2.50 -1.77
C ARG A 33 -4.98 -1.46 -0.68
N TRP A 34 -5.75 -0.36 -0.75
CA TRP A 34 -5.72 0.68 0.28
C TRP A 34 -6.24 0.16 1.63
N GLY A 35 -7.33 -0.60 1.63
CA GLY A 35 -7.86 -1.22 2.85
C GLY A 35 -6.87 -2.17 3.51
N SER A 36 -6.25 -3.05 2.72
CA SER A 36 -5.21 -3.97 3.22
C SER A 36 -3.99 -3.23 3.75
N PHE A 37 -3.55 -2.17 3.07
CA PHE A 37 -2.41 -1.37 3.53
C PHE A 37 -2.68 -0.74 4.91
N GLY A 38 -3.86 -0.14 5.09
CA GLY A 38 -4.27 0.41 6.39
C GLY A 38 -4.40 -0.64 7.49
N ALA A 39 -4.97 -1.81 7.19
CA ALA A 39 -5.12 -2.90 8.16
C ALA A 39 -3.77 -3.46 8.63
N LEU A 40 -2.80 -3.63 7.72
CA LEU A 40 -1.45 -4.09 8.07
C LEU A 40 -0.66 -3.03 8.84
N GLY A 41 -0.77 -1.75 8.45
CA GLY A 41 -0.10 -0.64 9.13
C GLY A 41 -0.62 -0.36 10.55
N GLY A 42 -1.87 -0.76 10.85
CA GLY A 42 -2.47 -0.65 12.18
C GLY A 42 -2.35 -1.91 13.06
N GLY A 43 -1.54 -2.89 12.65
CA GLY A 43 -1.34 -4.15 13.38
C GLY A 43 -0.53 -4.01 14.67
N THR A 44 -0.26 -5.13 15.34
CA THR A 44 0.49 -5.19 16.61
C THR A 44 2.00 -5.16 16.44
N LEU A 45 2.51 -5.35 15.22
CA LEU A 45 3.94 -5.31 14.92
C LEU A 45 4.40 -3.86 14.77
N GLY A 46 5.55 -3.53 15.35
CA GLY A 46 6.15 -2.20 15.20
C GLY A 46 6.62 -1.96 13.76
N ALA A 47 6.61 -0.69 13.32
CA ALA A 47 6.99 -0.29 11.96
C ALA A 47 8.35 -0.87 11.49
N PRO A 48 9.43 -0.88 12.29
CA PRO A 48 10.72 -1.43 11.83
C PRO A 48 10.64 -2.92 11.46
N LEU A 49 9.84 -3.70 12.19
CA LEU A 49 9.68 -5.13 11.94
C LEU A 49 8.81 -5.37 10.70
N ILE A 50 7.74 -4.59 10.52
CA ILE A 50 6.89 -4.69 9.33
C ILE A 50 7.70 -4.39 8.06
N ASP A 51 8.55 -3.37 8.08
CA ASP A 51 9.40 -3.02 6.93
C ASP A 51 10.41 -4.13 6.61
N GLN A 52 11.05 -4.71 7.63
CA GLN A 52 11.97 -5.83 7.44
C GLN A 52 11.27 -7.05 6.85
N ILE A 53 10.05 -7.37 7.31
CA ILE A 53 9.24 -8.45 6.73
C ILE A 53 8.91 -8.14 5.27
N ALA A 54 8.50 -6.91 4.96
CA ALA A 54 8.16 -6.50 3.60
C ALA A 54 9.36 -6.64 2.65
N VAL A 55 10.54 -6.18 3.05
CA VAL A 55 11.78 -6.30 2.26
C VAL A 55 12.18 -7.78 2.11
N ALA A 56 12.21 -8.55 3.19
CA ALA A 56 12.58 -9.96 3.13
C ALA A 56 11.65 -10.79 2.23
N VAL A 57 10.34 -10.50 2.25
CA VAL A 57 9.37 -11.14 1.36
C VAL A 57 9.55 -10.69 -0.09
N ALA A 58 9.81 -9.39 -0.33
CA ALA A 58 10.09 -8.88 -1.67
C ALA A 58 11.33 -9.55 -2.28
N ASP A 59 12.42 -9.64 -1.53
CA ASP A 59 13.66 -10.31 -1.93
C ASP A 59 13.43 -11.79 -2.24
N ALA A 60 12.72 -12.50 -1.35
CA ALA A 60 12.40 -13.92 -1.54
C ALA A 60 11.56 -14.17 -2.81
N ASN A 61 10.76 -13.17 -3.23
CA ASN A 61 9.94 -13.23 -4.44
C ASN A 61 10.60 -12.53 -5.66
N ARG A 62 11.82 -12.00 -5.53
CA ARG A 62 12.52 -11.25 -6.59
C ARG A 62 11.70 -10.08 -7.12
N CYS A 63 11.09 -9.31 -6.21
CA CYS A 63 10.32 -8.13 -6.54
C CYS A 63 11.23 -6.89 -6.49
N ASP A 64 11.64 -6.40 -7.66
CA ASP A 64 12.50 -5.22 -7.85
C ASP A 64 11.70 -3.94 -8.15
#